data_AF-X1ULJ1-F1
#
_entry.id   AF-X1ULJ1-F1
#
_cell.length_a   1.000
_cell.length_b   1.000
_cell.length_c   1.000
_cell.angle_alpha   90.00
_cell.angle_beta   90.00
_cell.angle_gamma   90.00
#
_symmetry.space_group_name_H-M   'P 1'
#
loop_
_entity.id
_entity.type
_entity.pdbx_description
1 polymer ?
#
loop_
_entity_poly.entity_id
_entity_poly.type
_entity_poly.pdbx_seq_one_letter_code
_entity_poly.pdbx_strand_id
1 'polypeptide(L)'
;MGDFQFGEAQRQIYDFLWGEFCDWYIEIAKIRLRSEEAPSPIPVLVYVLETSLRLLHPYMPFITEELWQNLKQHLPPDWQATESIMVAAYPIADETAIDPQAERIVESIIEIIHSIRNARAQCKVESSRWIEAQIYAGKFK
;
A
#
# COMPACT_ATOMS: atom_id res chain seq x y z
N MET A 1 7.62 -6.74 -17.63
CA MET A 1 8.39 -7.98 -17.94
C MET A 1 8.63 -8.22 -19.43
N GLY A 2 7.84 -7.65 -20.37
CA GLY A 2 8.00 -7.91 -21.81
C GLY A 2 9.38 -7.57 -22.40
N ASP A 3 10.08 -6.58 -21.83
CA ASP A 3 11.39 -6.13 -22.31
C ASP A 3 12.58 -6.76 -21.56
N PHE A 4 12.36 -7.81 -20.77
CA PHE A 4 13.39 -8.53 -19.98
C PHE A 4 14.17 -7.67 -18.97
N GLN A 5 13.67 -6.48 -18.63
CA GLN A 5 14.24 -5.59 -17.61
C GLN A 5 13.83 -6.04 -16.20
N PHE A 6 14.31 -7.21 -15.78
CA PHE A 6 13.91 -7.83 -14.51
C PHE A 6 14.25 -6.97 -13.29
N GLY A 7 15.41 -6.30 -13.29
CA GLY A 7 15.83 -5.43 -12.20
C GLY A 7 14.94 -4.19 -12.04
N GLU A 8 14.52 -3.59 -13.16
CA GLU A 8 13.59 -2.45 -13.14
C GLU A 8 12.21 -2.87 -12.64
N ALA A 9 11.69 -3.99 -13.15
CA ALA A 9 10.41 -4.53 -12.71
C ALA A 9 10.43 -4.87 -11.20
N GLN A 10 11.50 -5.48 -10.70
CA GLN A 10 11.67 -5.75 -9.27
C GLN A 10 11.63 -4.45 -8.46
N ARG A 11 12.37 -3.43 -8.90
CA ARG A 11 12.45 -2.14 -8.21
C ARG A 11 11.08 -1.49 -8.11
N GLN A 12 10.32 -1.43 -9.20
CA GLN A 12 8.98 -0.82 -9.20
C GLN A 12 8.03 -1.53 -8.24
N ILE A 13 8.04 -2.86 -8.19
CA ILE A 13 7.20 -3.63 -7.26
C ILE A 13 7.63 -3.36 -5.81
N TYR A 14 8.95 -3.31 -5.56
CA TYR A 14 9.49 -3.02 -4.23
C TYR A 14 9.12 -1.61 -3.75
N ASP A 15 9.32 -0.60 -4.61
CA ASP A 15 9.02 0.80 -4.30
C ASP A 15 7.54 0.98 -3.99
N PHE A 16 6.64 0.34 -4.74
CA PHE A 16 5.21 0.30 -4.44
C PHE A 16 4.92 -0.36 -3.09
N LEU A 17 5.41 -1.59 -2.88
CA LEU A 17 5.08 -2.37 -1.68
C LEU A 17 5.56 -1.67 -0.40
N TRP A 18 6.77 -1.13 -0.41
CA TRP A 18 7.34 -0.48 0.76
C TRP A 18 6.86 0.96 0.91
N GLY A 19 7.03 1.76 -0.14
CA GLY A 19 6.82 3.20 -0.09
C GLY A 19 5.36 3.63 -0.14
N GLU A 20 4.48 2.87 -0.80
CA GLU A 20 3.06 3.23 -0.92
C GLU A 20 2.18 2.37 -0.02
N PHE A 21 2.29 1.04 -0.14
CA PHE A 21 1.42 0.14 0.60
C PHE A 21 1.73 0.13 2.11
N CYS A 22 2.98 -0.17 2.49
CA CYS A 22 3.38 -0.26 3.90
C CYS A 22 3.40 1.11 4.60
N ASP A 23 4.12 2.09 4.03
CA ASP A 23 4.34 3.38 4.69
C ASP A 23 3.06 4.25 4.75
N TRP A 24 2.17 4.16 3.76
CA TRP A 24 0.97 5.01 3.68
C TRP A 24 -0.32 4.24 3.83
N TYR A 25 -0.60 3.27 2.96
CA TYR A 25 -1.93 2.65 2.91
C TYR A 25 -2.27 1.89 4.19
N ILE A 26 -1.35 1.10 4.73
CA ILE A 26 -1.54 0.40 6.01
C ILE A 26 -1.77 1.41 7.16
N GLU A 27 -0.99 2.47 7.23
CA GLU A 27 -1.12 3.48 8.29
C GLU A 27 -2.46 4.23 8.22
N ILE A 28 -2.93 4.57 7.02
CA ILE A 28 -4.25 5.18 6.81
C ILE A 28 -5.35 4.17 7.17
N ALA A 29 -5.20 2.90 6.77
CA ALA A 29 -6.18 1.86 7.03
C ALA A 29 -6.38 1.59 8.54
N LYS A 30 -5.35 1.79 9.38
CA LYS A 30 -5.48 1.67 10.85
C LYS A 30 -6.53 2.60 11.43
N ILE A 31 -6.79 3.76 10.83
CA ILE A 31 -7.85 4.69 11.26
C ILE A 31 -9.21 4.03 11.09
N ARG A 32 -9.46 3.41 9.92
CA ARG A 32 -10.69 2.68 9.62
C ARG A 32 -10.83 1.40 10.43
N LEU A 33 -9.75 0.67 10.67
CA LEU A 33 -9.75 -0.54 11.51
C LEU A 33 -10.17 -0.26 12.96
N ARG A 34 -9.98 0.97 13.44
CA ARG A 34 -10.38 1.41 14.80
C ARG A 34 -11.80 2.00 14.85
N SER A 35 -12.45 2.16 13.70
CA SER A 35 -13.78 2.72 13.58
C SER A 35 -14.79 1.61 13.30
N GLU A 36 -15.92 1.61 14.01
CA GLU A 36 -17.02 0.65 13.79
C GLU A 36 -18.02 1.12 12.72
N GLU A 37 -17.95 2.40 12.32
CA GLU A 37 -18.92 3.03 11.40
C GLU A 37 -18.50 2.93 9.92
N ALA A 38 -17.21 2.72 9.65
CA ALA A 38 -16.68 2.66 8.30
C ALA A 38 -16.63 1.22 7.78
N PRO A 39 -16.79 1.00 6.45
CA PRO A 39 -16.56 -0.31 5.87
C PRO A 39 -15.13 -0.78 6.16
N SER A 40 -14.97 -2.07 6.44
CA SER A 40 -13.66 -2.67 6.75
C SER A 40 -12.67 -2.46 5.60
N PRO A 41 -11.43 -2.00 5.86
CA PRO A 41 -10.39 -1.90 4.84
C PRO A 41 -9.71 -3.25 4.56
N ILE A 42 -9.98 -4.30 5.36
CA ILE A 42 -9.32 -5.61 5.27
C ILE A 42 -9.43 -6.24 3.88
N PRO A 43 -10.59 -6.26 3.19
CA PRO A 43 -10.67 -6.88 1.87
C PRO A 43 -9.70 -6.27 0.85
N VAL A 44 -9.53 -4.95 0.89
CA VAL A 44 -8.59 -4.25 -0.02
C VAL A 44 -7.15 -4.49 0.39
N LEU A 45 -6.84 -4.46 1.70
CA LEU A 45 -5.51 -4.79 2.21
C LEU A 45 -5.06 -6.19 1.79
N VAL A 46 -5.94 -7.18 1.94
CA VAL A 46 -5.70 -8.57 1.53
C VAL A 46 -5.47 -8.65 0.02
N TYR A 47 -6.35 -8.02 -0.77
CA TYR A 47 -6.26 -8.04 -2.23
C TYR A 47 -4.92 -7.45 -2.73
N VAL A 48 -4.52 -6.29 -2.20
CA VAL A 48 -3.28 -5.62 -2.60
C VAL A 48 -2.05 -6.40 -2.13
N LEU A 49 -2.04 -6.90 -0.88
CA LEU A 49 -0.94 -7.72 -0.36
C LEU A 49 -0.75 -8.97 -1.22
N GLU A 50 -1.83 -9.70 -1.48
CA GLU A 50 -1.78 -10.93 -2.25
C GLU A 50 -1.31 -10.72 -3.69
N THR A 51 -1.83 -9.69 -4.35
CA THR A 51 -1.42 -9.31 -5.70
C THR A 51 0.06 -8.97 -5.72
N SER A 52 0.54 -8.24 -4.70
CA SER A 52 1.96 -7.89 -4.56
C SER A 52 2.84 -9.13 -4.34
N LEU A 53 2.39 -10.11 -3.55
CA LEU A 53 3.11 -11.38 -3.38
C LEU A 53 3.25 -12.12 -4.72
N ARG A 54 2.18 -12.18 -5.53
CA ARG A 54 2.23 -12.80 -6.88
C ARG A 54 3.18 -12.05 -7.82
N LEU A 55 3.17 -10.72 -7.81
CA LEU A 55 4.11 -9.91 -8.61
C LEU A 55 5.57 -10.17 -8.22
N LEU A 56 5.83 -10.36 -6.93
CA LEU A 56 7.15 -10.48 -6.34
C LEU A 56 7.70 -11.92 -6.35
N HIS A 57 6.83 -12.92 -6.51
CA HIS A 57 7.19 -14.33 -6.48
C HIS A 57 8.34 -14.74 -7.42
N PRO A 58 8.43 -14.22 -8.67
CA PRO A 58 9.56 -14.52 -9.56
C PRO A 58 10.93 -14.10 -9.01
N TYR A 59 10.96 -13.19 -8.03
CA TYR A 59 12.18 -12.65 -7.42
C TYR A 59 12.48 -13.25 -6.05
N MET A 60 11.43 -13.53 -5.26
CA MET A 60 11.54 -14.01 -3.88
C MET A 60 10.65 -15.22 -3.61
N PRO A 61 10.90 -16.37 -4.27
CA PRO A 61 9.92 -17.46 -4.37
C PRO A 61 9.58 -18.11 -3.03
N PHE A 62 10.56 -18.31 -2.15
CA PHE A 62 10.34 -19.04 -0.90
C PHE A 62 9.51 -18.25 0.12
N ILE A 63 9.88 -16.99 0.36
CA ILE A 63 9.18 -16.14 1.34
C ILE A 63 7.78 -15.75 0.84
N THR A 64 7.62 -15.48 -0.46
CA THR A 64 6.31 -15.15 -1.01
C THR A 64 5.36 -16.34 -0.99
N GLU A 65 5.86 -17.56 -1.23
CA GLU A 65 5.08 -18.79 -1.06
C GLU A 65 4.63 -18.97 0.39
N GLU A 66 5.55 -18.86 1.36
CA GLU A 66 5.20 -19.00 2.79
C GLU A 66 4.11 -18.01 3.23
N LEU A 67 4.30 -16.72 2.91
CA LEU A 67 3.35 -15.66 3.26
C LEU A 67 2.00 -15.86 2.56
N TRP A 68 2.00 -16.28 1.30
CA TRP A 68 0.79 -16.50 0.53
C TRP A 68 0.00 -17.70 1.05
N GLN A 69 0.66 -18.80 1.43
CA GLN A 69 0.02 -19.95 2.06
C GLN A 69 -0.57 -19.58 3.43
N ASN A 70 0.15 -18.79 4.24
CA ASN A 70 -0.38 -18.30 5.50
C ASN A 70 -1.62 -17.42 5.30
N LEU A 71 -1.56 -16.49 4.33
CA LEU A 71 -2.70 -15.66 3.98
C LEU A 71 -3.92 -16.49 3.56
N LYS A 72 -3.71 -17.50 2.70
CA LYS A 72 -4.76 -18.41 2.21
C LYS A 72 -5.51 -19.12 3.34
N GLN A 73 -4.86 -19.46 4.45
CA GLN A 73 -5.50 -20.10 5.62
C GLN A 73 -6.56 -19.21 6.29
N HIS A 74 -6.49 -17.90 6.10
CA HIS A 74 -7.41 -16.93 6.67
C HIS A 74 -8.51 -16.48 5.69
N LEU A 75 -8.48 -16.98 4.45
CA LEU A 75 -9.42 -16.62 3.39
C LEU A 75 -10.44 -17.74 3.13
N PRO A 76 -11.57 -17.43 2.49
CA PRO A 76 -12.53 -18.45 2.09
C PRO A 76 -11.87 -19.57 1.28
N PRO A 77 -12.24 -20.85 1.47
CA PRO A 77 -11.59 -21.98 0.78
C PRO A 77 -11.65 -21.90 -0.76
N ASP A 78 -12.65 -21.19 -1.28
CA ASP A 78 -12.90 -20.96 -2.71
C ASP A 78 -12.25 -19.69 -3.26
N TRP A 79 -11.58 -18.90 -2.42
CA TRP A 79 -10.94 -17.65 -2.83
C TRP A 79 -9.81 -17.88 -3.85
N GLN A 80 -9.05 -18.98 -3.74
CA GLN A 80 -8.09 -19.40 -4.76
C GLN A 80 -8.01 -20.92 -4.86
N ALA A 81 -8.27 -21.44 -6.07
CA ALA A 81 -8.25 -22.87 -6.35
C ALA A 81 -6.84 -23.46 -6.46
N THR A 82 -5.81 -22.65 -6.69
CA THR A 82 -4.43 -23.14 -6.88
C THR A 82 -3.75 -23.51 -5.57
N GLU A 83 -2.91 -24.55 -5.61
CA GLU A 83 -2.21 -25.06 -4.43
C GLU A 83 -0.96 -24.27 -4.07
N SER A 84 -0.34 -23.56 -5.01
CA SER A 84 0.89 -22.78 -4.82
C SER A 84 0.80 -21.46 -5.59
N ILE A 85 1.49 -20.43 -5.07
CA ILE A 85 1.58 -19.13 -5.75
C ILE A 85 2.34 -19.24 -7.08
N MET A 86 3.24 -20.22 -7.23
CA MET A 86 4.00 -20.47 -8.46
C MET A 86 3.10 -20.81 -9.67
N VAL A 87 1.95 -21.45 -9.42
CA VAL A 87 0.98 -21.84 -10.45
C VAL A 87 -0.26 -20.93 -10.47
N ALA A 88 -0.29 -19.90 -9.63
CA ALA A 88 -1.35 -18.91 -9.64
C ALA A 88 -1.26 -18.03 -10.89
N ALA A 89 -2.41 -17.53 -11.35
CA ALA A 89 -2.44 -16.62 -12.50
C ALA A 89 -1.68 -15.33 -12.18
N TYR A 90 -0.84 -14.90 -13.12
CA TYR A 90 -0.11 -13.64 -12.99
C TYR A 90 -1.12 -12.46 -12.99
N PRO A 91 -0.95 -11.44 -12.12
CA PRO A 91 -1.85 -10.31 -12.07
C PRO A 91 -1.99 -9.58 -13.41
N ILE A 92 -3.23 -9.19 -13.74
CA ILE A 92 -3.55 -8.35 -14.89
C ILE A 92 -4.16 -7.06 -14.34
N ALA A 93 -3.72 -5.93 -14.88
CA ALA A 93 -4.22 -4.63 -14.46
C ALA A 93 -5.71 -4.49 -14.79
N ASP A 94 -6.49 -4.00 -13.84
CA ASP A 94 -7.88 -3.61 -14.03
C ASP A 94 -7.93 -2.10 -14.29
N GLU A 95 -8.18 -1.71 -15.54
CA GLU A 95 -8.24 -0.30 -15.92
C GLU A 95 -9.36 0.47 -15.20
N THR A 96 -10.39 -0.22 -14.70
CA THR A 96 -11.50 0.40 -13.97
C THR A 96 -11.11 0.81 -12.55
N ALA A 97 -10.01 0.26 -12.02
CA ALA A 97 -9.48 0.59 -10.70
C ALA A 97 -8.54 1.81 -10.71
N ILE A 98 -8.23 2.37 -11.90
CA ILE A 98 -7.36 3.53 -12.03
C ILE A 98 -8.17 4.80 -11.77
N ASP A 99 -7.82 5.54 -10.70
CA ASP A 99 -8.48 6.78 -10.31
C ASP A 99 -7.46 7.91 -10.11
N PRO A 100 -7.16 8.70 -11.16
CA PRO A 100 -6.22 9.82 -11.08
C PRO A 100 -6.69 10.96 -10.17
N GLN A 101 -7.98 11.02 -9.82
CA GLN A 101 -8.47 12.01 -8.87
C GLN A 101 -8.16 11.57 -7.44
N ALA A 102 -8.36 10.29 -7.12
CA ALA A 102 -8.01 9.72 -5.81
C ALA A 102 -6.51 9.84 -5.54
N GLU A 103 -5.66 9.53 -6.53
CA GLU A 103 -4.19 9.68 -6.43
C GLU A 103 -3.80 11.11 -6.04
N ARG A 104 -4.30 12.13 -6.76
CA ARG A 104 -4.00 13.54 -6.45
C ARG A 104 -4.43 13.97 -5.05
N ILE A 105 -5.55 13.44 -4.56
CA ILE A 105 -6.03 13.72 -3.21
C ILE A 105 -5.08 13.10 -2.17
N VAL A 106 -4.68 11.84 -2.37
CA VAL A 106 -3.76 11.15 -1.47
C VAL A 106 -2.37 11.80 -1.48
N GLU A 107 -1.85 12.18 -2.66
CA GLU A 107 -0.60 12.94 -2.78
C GLU A 107 -0.64 14.24 -1.98
N SER A 108 -1.73 15.01 -2.09
CA SER A 108 -1.91 16.25 -1.32
C SER A 108 -1.88 16.00 0.20
N ILE A 109 -2.50 14.91 0.66
CA ILE A 109 -2.47 14.51 2.07
C ILE A 109 -1.05 14.14 2.51
N ILE A 110 -0.33 13.37 1.69
CA ILE A 110 1.05 12.96 1.92
C ILE A 110 1.96 14.19 2.06
N GLU A 111 1.83 15.16 1.15
CA GLU A 111 2.59 16.42 1.17
C GLU A 111 2.33 17.23 2.44
N ILE A 112 1.07 17.34 2.87
CA ILE A 112 0.70 18.03 4.12
C ILE A 112 1.36 17.33 5.31
N ILE A 113 1.27 15.99 5.39
CA ILE A 113 1.85 15.22 6.48
C ILE A 113 3.38 15.36 6.51
N HIS A 114 4.04 15.28 5.36
CA HIS A 114 5.48 15.51 5.25
C HIS A 114 5.87 16.92 5.70
N SER A 115 5.14 17.94 5.27
CA SER A 115 5.39 19.34 5.66
C SER A 115 5.31 19.52 7.17
N ILE A 116 4.27 18.95 7.80
CA ILE A 116 4.09 19.00 9.26
C ILE A 116 5.22 18.23 9.97
N ARG A 117 5.57 17.02 9.52
CA ARG A 117 6.66 16.21 10.10
C ARG A 117 8.01 16.95 10.02
N ASN A 118 8.30 17.57 8.88
CA ASN A 118 9.52 18.33 8.66
C ASN A 118 9.60 19.57 9.57
N ALA A 119 8.52 20.35 9.66
CA ALA A 119 8.44 21.50 10.56
C ALA A 119 8.64 21.10 12.04
N ARG A 120 8.02 20.00 12.48
CA ARG A 120 8.22 19.45 13.83
C ARG A 120 9.66 19.08 14.10
N ALA A 121 10.33 18.42 13.15
CA ALA A 121 11.73 18.03 13.28
C ALA A 121 12.65 19.26 13.39
N GLN A 122 12.43 20.29 12.58
CA GLN A 122 13.18 21.54 12.64
C GLN A 122 13.01 22.25 14.00
N CYS A 123 11.79 22.25 14.55
CA CYS A 123 11.50 22.83 15.85
C CYS A 123 11.81 21.89 17.03
N LYS A 124 12.38 20.70 16.79
CA LYS A 124 12.71 19.67 17.80
C LYS A 124 11.51 19.31 18.71
N VAL A 125 10.31 19.25 18.13
CA VAL A 125 9.10 18.86 18.85
C VAL A 125 8.95 17.35 18.85
N GLU A 126 8.79 16.75 20.02
CA GLU A 126 8.52 15.31 20.19
C GLU A 126 7.27 14.87 19.43
N SER A 127 7.28 13.68 18.82
CA SER A 127 6.20 13.18 17.94
C SER A 127 4.87 12.93 18.65
N SER A 128 4.87 12.57 19.93
CA SER A 128 3.68 12.29 20.74
C SER A 128 2.93 13.53 21.19
N ARG A 129 3.57 14.70 21.15
CA ARG A 129 2.98 15.95 21.59
C ARG A 129 1.93 16.45 20.58
N TRP A 130 0.72 16.72 21.04
CA TRP A 130 -0.29 17.40 20.23
C TRP A 130 0.10 18.86 20.03
N ILE A 131 0.03 19.32 18.77
CA ILE A 131 0.30 20.70 18.37
C ILE A 131 -0.83 21.18 17.46
N GLU A 132 -1.13 22.48 17.52
CA GLU A 132 -2.02 23.11 16.56
C GLU A 132 -1.29 23.26 15.22
N ALA A 133 -1.98 22.94 14.12
CA ALA A 133 -1.51 23.16 12.76
C ALA A 133 -2.58 23.91 11.98
N GLN A 134 -2.18 24.98 11.30
CA GLN A 134 -3.05 25.78 10.44
C GLN A 134 -2.61 25.60 8.99
N ILE A 135 -3.54 25.17 8.14
CA ILE A 135 -3.29 24.94 6.72
C ILE A 135 -3.96 26.06 5.93
N TYR A 136 -3.16 26.81 5.16
CA TYR A 136 -3.65 27.89 4.30
C TYR A 136 -3.65 27.41 2.85
N ALA A 137 -4.82 27.13 2.30
CA ALA A 137 -4.99 26.78 0.89
C ALA A 137 -5.23 28.06 0.06
N GLY A 138 -4.26 28.44 -0.76
CA GLY A 138 -4.35 29.61 -1.65
C GLY A 138 -2.99 29.99 -2.25
N LYS A 139 -2.97 30.88 -3.25
CA LYS A 139 -1.70 31.48 -3.71
C LYS A 139 -1.13 32.31 -2.58
N PHE A 140 0.07 31.96 -2.10
CA PHE A 140 0.89 32.88 -1.30
C PHE A 140 1.06 34.17 -2.12
N LYS A 141 0.48 35.26 -1.62
CA LYS A 141 0.73 36.60 -2.13
C LYS A 141 1.98 37.16 -1.47
#